data_AF-A0A960JDI8-F1
#
_entry.id   AF-A0A960JDI8-F1
#
_cell.length_a   1.000
_cell.length_b   1.000
_cell.length_c   1.000
_cell.angle_alpha   90.00
_cell.angle_beta   90.00
_cell.angle_gamma   90.00
#
_symmetry.space_group_name_H-M   'P 1'
#
loop_
_entity.id
_entity.type
_entity.pdbx_description
1 polymer ?
#
loop_
_entity_poly.entity_id
_entity_poly.type
_entity_poly.pdbx_seq_one_letter_code
_entity_poly.pdbx_strand_id
1 'polypeptide(L)'
;QENFWDGLFPEIDEGDMEGRANALEWMDQKAAFAIKRAPITQDGPGYFGWEDSKTFVFPENPESLSVDEQNKLAALRAQAENEGRTTADQWEKAVAASRRAFYEQLDVTINECIEAFKELNLVIEKTFDMNQAPGIREISVSLDLIKMQTDKLLEQKRLEEPDPEIEEDEEASEESGTSGAPGGGTRSASGSINDRKDALKRLSQLASFFKKTEPHSPVSYLINRAVKWGNMPLNSWLEDVIKDAGTLEMLRETLGFNTEISGEFGESSETQYTEGDGG
;
A
#
# COMPACT_ATOMS: atom_id res chain seq x y z
N GLN A 1 23.39 -20.81 -14.33
CA GLN A 1 23.87 -20.62 -15.73
C GLN A 1 25.39 -20.44 -15.84
N GLU A 2 26.13 -20.33 -14.72
CA GLU A 2 27.57 -20.02 -14.74
C GLU A 2 28.47 -21.06 -15.45
N ASN A 3 28.00 -22.29 -15.65
CA ASN A 3 28.85 -23.40 -16.13
C ASN A 3 28.88 -23.59 -17.65
N PHE A 4 28.12 -22.79 -18.43
CA PHE A 4 27.93 -23.06 -19.87
C PHE A 4 28.23 -21.86 -20.77
N TRP A 5 28.80 -20.77 -20.23
CA TRP A 5 29.07 -19.55 -21.01
C TRP A 5 29.91 -19.83 -22.25
N ASP A 6 30.98 -20.61 -22.14
CA ASP A 6 31.89 -20.87 -23.26
C ASP A 6 31.24 -21.68 -24.40
N GLY A 7 30.24 -22.51 -24.09
CA GLY A 7 29.54 -23.38 -25.06
C GLY A 7 28.13 -22.95 -25.42
N LEU A 8 27.70 -21.75 -24.99
CA LEU A 8 26.34 -21.25 -25.24
C LEU A 8 26.16 -20.80 -26.70
N PHE A 9 24.99 -21.04 -27.29
CA PHE A 9 24.62 -20.48 -28.59
C PHE A 9 23.88 -19.14 -28.43
N PRO A 10 24.05 -18.16 -29.33
CA PRO A 10 24.99 -18.13 -30.46
C PRO A 10 26.46 -18.23 -30.01
N GLU A 11 27.28 -18.98 -30.76
CA GLU A 11 28.72 -19.08 -30.47
C GLU A 11 29.39 -17.72 -30.58
N ILE A 12 30.43 -17.50 -29.78
CA ILE A 12 31.28 -16.31 -29.90
C ILE A 12 32.25 -16.57 -31.05
N ASP A 13 32.13 -15.81 -32.14
CA ASP A 13 33.01 -15.91 -33.30
C ASP A 13 34.00 -14.74 -33.28
N GLU A 14 35.30 -15.02 -33.37
CA GLU A 14 36.37 -14.01 -33.31
C GLU A 14 36.29 -13.00 -32.13
N GLY A 15 35.63 -13.37 -31.02
CA GLY A 15 35.41 -12.49 -29.86
C GLY A 15 34.16 -11.61 -29.93
N ASP A 16 33.36 -11.75 -30.99
CA ASP A 16 32.07 -11.08 -31.17
C ASP A 16 30.97 -11.75 -30.32
N MET A 17 30.43 -10.99 -29.36
CA MET A 17 29.35 -11.41 -28.47
C MET A 17 27.99 -10.79 -28.84
N GLU A 18 27.89 -10.06 -29.95
CA GLU A 18 26.70 -9.31 -30.37
C GLU A 18 25.47 -10.21 -30.53
N GLY A 19 25.65 -11.42 -31.07
CA GLY A 19 24.56 -12.39 -31.22
C GLY A 19 23.91 -12.79 -29.88
N ARG A 20 24.73 -12.94 -28.83
CA ARG A 20 24.24 -13.24 -27.47
C ARG A 20 23.61 -12.01 -26.82
N ALA A 21 24.23 -10.84 -27.00
CA ALA A 21 23.69 -9.57 -26.51
C ALA A 21 22.28 -9.31 -27.08
N ASN A 22 22.12 -9.43 -28.39
CA ASN A 22 20.83 -9.27 -29.09
C ASN A 22 19.75 -10.23 -28.57
N ALA A 23 20.11 -11.46 -28.24
CA ALA A 23 19.16 -12.42 -27.66
C ALA A 23 18.67 -11.97 -26.27
N LEU A 24 19.57 -11.41 -25.45
CA LEU A 24 19.22 -10.88 -24.12
C LEU A 24 18.39 -9.60 -24.23
N GLU A 25 18.70 -8.70 -25.16
CA GLU A 25 17.90 -7.49 -25.39
C GLU A 25 16.49 -7.81 -25.91
N TRP A 26 16.38 -8.80 -26.80
CA TRP A 26 15.07 -9.29 -27.24
C TRP A 26 14.27 -9.87 -26.07
N MET A 27 14.91 -10.67 -25.22
CA MET A 27 14.30 -11.21 -24.01
C MET A 27 13.86 -10.07 -23.07
N ASP A 28 14.69 -9.05 -22.84
CA ASP A 28 14.38 -7.91 -21.99
C ASP A 28 13.06 -7.25 -22.40
N GLN A 29 12.90 -6.96 -23.70
CA GLN A 29 11.67 -6.36 -24.22
C GLN A 29 10.44 -7.27 -24.07
N LYS A 30 10.59 -8.57 -24.37
CA LYS A 30 9.47 -9.52 -24.30
C LYS A 30 9.05 -9.81 -22.87
N ALA A 31 10.02 -9.98 -21.98
CA ALA A 31 9.78 -10.18 -20.55
C ALA A 31 9.15 -8.93 -19.94
N ALA A 32 9.65 -7.73 -20.23
CA ALA A 32 9.04 -6.47 -19.78
C ALA A 32 7.56 -6.35 -20.17
N PHE A 33 7.22 -6.71 -21.41
CA PHE A 33 5.83 -6.75 -21.86
C PHE A 33 5.00 -7.81 -21.11
N ALA A 34 5.55 -9.02 -20.93
CA ALA A 34 4.88 -10.09 -20.20
C ALA A 34 4.64 -9.73 -18.73
N ILE A 35 5.62 -9.11 -18.08
CA ILE A 35 5.56 -8.59 -16.71
C ILE A 35 4.39 -7.59 -16.59
N LYS A 36 4.33 -6.57 -17.45
CA LYS A 36 3.24 -5.56 -17.43
C LYS A 36 1.86 -6.12 -17.77
N ARG A 37 1.81 -7.25 -18.48
CA ARG A 37 0.56 -7.96 -18.79
C ARG A 37 0.14 -8.91 -17.68
N ALA A 38 1.05 -9.40 -16.86
CA ALA A 38 0.75 -10.32 -15.78
C ALA A 38 -0.27 -9.71 -14.80
N PRO A 39 -1.24 -10.49 -14.29
CA PRO A 39 -2.25 -9.99 -13.35
C PRO A 39 -1.60 -9.39 -12.10
N ILE A 40 -2.01 -8.17 -11.76
CA ILE A 40 -1.69 -7.54 -10.47
C ILE A 40 -2.94 -7.43 -9.57
N THR A 41 -4.02 -8.09 -10.00
CA THR A 41 -5.29 -8.31 -9.28
C THR A 41 -5.66 -9.78 -9.45
N GLN A 42 -6.38 -10.35 -8.48
CA GLN A 42 -6.77 -11.75 -8.48
C GLN A 42 -7.69 -12.04 -9.68
N ASP A 43 -7.24 -12.94 -10.57
CA ASP A 43 -7.92 -13.31 -11.82
C ASP A 43 -8.28 -12.11 -12.73
N GLY A 44 -7.56 -11.00 -12.59
CA GLY A 44 -7.91 -9.72 -13.18
C GLY A 44 -6.81 -9.09 -14.05
N PRO A 45 -6.97 -7.81 -14.40
CA PRO A 45 -6.01 -7.07 -15.20
C PRO A 45 -4.63 -6.93 -14.54
N GLY A 46 -3.62 -6.86 -15.40
CA GLY A 46 -2.25 -6.47 -15.06
C GLY A 46 -2.06 -4.95 -15.03
N TYR A 47 -0.79 -4.53 -15.03
CA TYR A 47 -0.41 -3.12 -15.03
C TYR A 47 -0.95 -2.35 -16.26
N PHE A 48 -0.96 -2.96 -17.45
CA PHE A 48 -1.58 -2.32 -18.62
C PHE A 48 -3.08 -2.05 -18.41
N GLY A 49 -3.81 -2.95 -17.73
CA GLY A 49 -5.22 -2.71 -17.44
C GLY A 49 -5.43 -1.59 -16.42
N TRP A 50 -4.49 -1.37 -15.51
CA TRP A 50 -4.47 -0.17 -14.66
C TRP A 50 -4.17 1.11 -15.44
N GLU A 51 -3.29 1.08 -16.43
CA GLU A 51 -3.06 2.25 -17.29
C GLU A 51 -4.30 2.57 -18.14
N ASP A 52 -4.95 1.54 -18.66
CA ASP A 52 -6.21 1.65 -19.40
C ASP A 52 -7.32 2.27 -18.56
N SER A 53 -7.41 1.85 -17.29
CA SER A 53 -8.49 2.27 -16.40
C SER A 53 -8.47 3.78 -16.13
N LYS A 54 -7.31 4.44 -16.26
CA LYS A 54 -7.18 5.91 -16.19
C LYS A 54 -7.68 6.63 -17.45
N THR A 55 -7.71 5.94 -18.58
CA THR A 55 -8.13 6.50 -19.87
C THR A 55 -9.62 6.23 -20.10
N PHE A 56 -10.06 5.01 -19.81
CA PHE A 56 -11.42 4.54 -20.03
C PHE A 56 -12.27 4.71 -18.75
N VAL A 57 -12.48 5.96 -18.37
CA VAL A 57 -13.29 6.36 -17.22
C VAL A 57 -14.68 6.79 -17.70
N PHE A 58 -15.72 6.26 -17.06
CA PHE A 58 -17.11 6.55 -17.42
C PHE A 58 -17.89 7.04 -16.21
N PRO A 59 -18.52 8.23 -16.28
CA PRO A 59 -19.31 8.75 -15.17
C PRO A 59 -20.58 7.94 -14.96
N GLU A 60 -21.02 7.84 -13.70
CA GLU A 60 -22.24 7.10 -13.31
C GLU A 60 -23.51 7.66 -13.97
N ASN A 61 -23.58 8.98 -14.15
CA ASN A 61 -24.71 9.69 -14.75
C ASN A 61 -24.32 10.34 -16.09
N PRO A 62 -24.14 9.57 -17.18
CA PRO A 62 -23.76 10.13 -18.47
C PRO A 62 -24.88 11.00 -19.09
N GLU A 63 -26.13 10.76 -18.71
CA GLU A 63 -27.32 11.48 -19.22
C GLU A 63 -27.37 12.96 -18.80
N SER A 64 -26.65 13.34 -17.73
CA SER A 64 -26.57 14.75 -17.30
C SER A 64 -25.58 15.59 -18.11
N LEU A 65 -24.80 14.95 -19.00
CA LEU A 65 -23.81 15.62 -19.83
C LEU A 65 -24.42 16.14 -21.13
N SER A 66 -23.70 17.02 -21.81
CA SER A 66 -24.12 17.52 -23.13
C SER A 66 -24.15 16.39 -24.18
N VAL A 67 -24.97 16.56 -25.23
CA VAL A 67 -25.08 15.57 -26.32
C VAL A 67 -23.72 15.27 -26.97
N ASP A 68 -22.86 16.28 -27.12
CA ASP A 68 -21.52 16.10 -27.69
C ASP A 68 -20.61 15.27 -26.78
N GLU A 69 -20.69 15.46 -25.46
CA GLU A 69 -19.94 14.66 -24.49
C GLU A 69 -20.46 13.23 -24.41
N GLN A 70 -21.79 13.04 -24.46
CA GLN A 70 -22.41 11.72 -24.52
C GLN A 70 -21.92 10.93 -25.75
N ASN A 71 -21.87 11.58 -26.93
CA ASN A 71 -21.36 10.96 -28.16
C ASN A 71 -19.87 10.56 -28.03
N LYS A 72 -19.04 11.42 -27.42
CA LYS A 72 -17.63 11.11 -27.15
C LYS A 72 -17.46 9.93 -26.20
N LEU A 73 -18.24 9.89 -25.12
CA LEU A 73 -18.22 8.77 -24.16
C LEU A 73 -18.69 7.47 -24.81
N ALA A 74 -19.73 7.51 -25.65
CA ALA A 74 -20.19 6.35 -26.39
C ALA A 74 -19.11 5.81 -27.35
N ALA A 75 -18.42 6.71 -28.07
CA ALA A 75 -17.30 6.33 -28.93
C ALA A 75 -16.13 5.73 -28.12
N LEU A 76 -15.81 6.32 -26.95
CA LEU A 76 -14.75 5.82 -26.07
C LEU A 76 -15.09 4.45 -25.46
N ARG A 77 -16.36 4.20 -25.10
CA ARG A 77 -16.85 2.87 -24.69
C ARG A 77 -16.71 1.85 -25.80
N ALA A 78 -17.16 2.19 -27.01
CA ALA A 78 -17.03 1.31 -28.16
C ALA A 78 -15.56 0.98 -28.50
N GLN A 79 -14.66 1.97 -28.33
CA GLN A 79 -13.23 1.74 -28.47
C GLN A 79 -12.70 0.76 -27.42
N ALA A 80 -13.04 0.95 -26.14
CA ALA A 80 -12.63 0.06 -25.06
C ALA A 80 -13.07 -1.38 -25.32
N GLU A 81 -14.32 -1.57 -25.76
CA GLU A 81 -14.88 -2.89 -26.07
C GLU A 81 -14.20 -3.54 -27.28
N ASN A 82 -14.02 -2.79 -28.38
CA ASN A 82 -13.42 -3.31 -29.61
C ASN A 82 -11.93 -3.68 -29.44
N GLU A 83 -11.20 -2.92 -28.62
CA GLU A 83 -9.79 -3.18 -28.33
C GLU A 83 -9.57 -4.08 -27.09
N GLY A 84 -10.63 -4.46 -26.37
CA GLY A 84 -10.54 -5.25 -25.14
C GLY A 84 -9.79 -4.53 -24.01
N ARG A 85 -9.92 -3.21 -23.91
CA ARG A 85 -9.27 -2.38 -22.88
C ARG A 85 -9.99 -2.47 -21.55
N THR A 86 -9.23 -2.36 -20.47
CA THR A 86 -9.80 -2.38 -19.11
C THR A 86 -10.40 -1.02 -18.76
N THR A 87 -11.67 -0.99 -18.35
CA THR A 87 -12.31 0.25 -17.89
C THR A 87 -12.04 0.55 -16.42
N ALA A 88 -12.27 1.78 -15.98
CA ALA A 88 -12.21 2.17 -14.56
C ALA A 88 -13.03 1.22 -13.67
N ASP A 89 -14.30 1.01 -14.01
CA ASP A 89 -15.21 0.14 -13.26
C ASP A 89 -14.72 -1.32 -13.21
N GLN A 90 -14.14 -1.83 -14.31
CA GLN A 90 -13.60 -3.19 -14.35
C GLN A 90 -12.37 -3.33 -13.45
N TRP A 91 -11.49 -2.33 -13.47
CA TRP A 91 -10.31 -2.27 -12.60
C TRP A 91 -10.73 -2.22 -11.12
N GLU A 92 -11.65 -1.33 -10.75
CA GLU A 92 -12.15 -1.20 -9.38
C GLU A 92 -12.81 -2.49 -8.89
N LYS A 93 -13.62 -3.15 -9.73
CA LYS A 93 -14.20 -4.46 -9.42
C LYS A 93 -13.14 -5.53 -9.19
N ALA A 94 -12.09 -5.57 -10.01
CA ALA A 94 -10.99 -6.52 -9.83
C ALA A 94 -10.20 -6.27 -8.54
N VAL A 95 -9.93 -5.00 -8.21
CA VAL A 95 -9.29 -4.63 -6.93
C VAL A 95 -10.20 -5.00 -5.75
N ALA A 96 -11.50 -4.75 -5.83
CA ALA A 96 -12.45 -5.12 -4.79
C ALA A 96 -12.53 -6.64 -4.56
N ALA A 97 -12.44 -7.44 -5.63
CA ALA A 97 -12.42 -8.90 -5.55
C ALA A 97 -11.08 -9.49 -5.06
N SER A 98 -10.00 -8.71 -5.11
CA SER A 98 -8.66 -9.14 -4.71
C SER A 98 -8.46 -8.98 -3.20
N ARG A 99 -8.08 -10.06 -2.53
CA ARG A 99 -7.80 -10.07 -1.08
C ARG A 99 -6.40 -9.57 -0.76
N ARG A 100 -6.19 -9.11 0.47
CA ARG A 100 -4.87 -8.71 0.96
C ARG A 100 -3.80 -9.80 0.77
N ALA A 101 -4.12 -11.06 1.12
CA ALA A 101 -3.19 -12.18 1.03
C ALA A 101 -2.63 -12.41 -0.39
N PHE A 102 -3.42 -12.11 -1.43
CA PHE A 102 -2.96 -12.16 -2.82
C PHE A 102 -1.85 -11.13 -3.06
N TYR A 103 -2.06 -9.89 -2.61
CA TYR A 103 -1.08 -8.81 -2.79
C TYR A 103 0.20 -9.05 -1.99
N GLU A 104 0.13 -9.67 -0.81
CA GLU A 104 1.31 -10.05 -0.04
C GLU A 104 2.16 -11.11 -0.75
N GLN A 105 1.50 -12.15 -1.30
CA GLN A 105 2.19 -13.15 -2.10
C GLN A 105 2.78 -12.56 -3.39
N LEU A 106 2.03 -11.66 -4.04
CA LEU A 106 2.49 -10.97 -5.23
C LEU A 106 3.71 -10.09 -4.93
N ASP A 107 3.73 -9.38 -3.80
CA ASP A 107 4.86 -8.55 -3.37
C ASP A 107 6.14 -9.39 -3.19
N VAL A 108 6.03 -10.54 -2.51
CA VAL A 108 7.14 -11.49 -2.36
C VAL A 108 7.66 -11.93 -3.73
N THR A 109 6.75 -12.33 -4.62
CA THR A 109 7.10 -12.80 -5.97
C THR A 109 7.80 -11.71 -6.79
N ILE A 110 7.36 -10.46 -6.71
CA ILE A 110 8.00 -9.32 -7.40
C ILE A 110 9.41 -9.09 -6.84
N ASN A 111 9.59 -9.14 -5.52
CA ASN A 111 10.91 -8.97 -4.90
C ASN A 111 11.87 -10.10 -5.32
N GLU A 112 11.40 -11.35 -5.39
CA GLU A 112 12.20 -12.48 -5.91
C GLU A 112 12.62 -12.24 -7.37
N CYS A 113 11.72 -11.72 -8.22
CA CYS A 113 12.04 -11.37 -9.60
C CYS A 113 13.07 -10.24 -9.70
N ILE A 114 12.98 -9.23 -8.83
CA ILE A 114 13.94 -8.12 -8.75
C ILE A 114 15.33 -8.66 -8.36
N GLU A 115 15.42 -9.53 -7.35
CA GLU A 115 16.70 -10.12 -6.96
C GLU A 115 17.28 -11.02 -8.06
N ALA A 116 16.45 -11.85 -8.70
CA ALA A 116 16.88 -12.67 -9.84
C ALA A 116 17.40 -11.81 -11.02
N PHE A 117 16.78 -10.65 -11.28
CA PHE A 117 17.26 -9.73 -12.31
C PHE A 117 18.59 -9.06 -11.93
N LYS A 118 18.81 -8.75 -10.64
CA LYS A 118 20.12 -8.27 -10.16
C LYS A 118 21.21 -9.31 -10.35
N GLU A 119 20.93 -10.58 -10.03
CA GLU A 119 21.86 -11.68 -10.27
C GLU A 119 22.19 -11.84 -11.76
N LEU A 120 21.18 -11.71 -12.64
CA LEU A 120 21.39 -11.73 -14.09
C LEU A 120 22.33 -10.60 -14.54
N ASN A 121 22.14 -9.38 -14.04
CA ASN A 121 23.04 -8.27 -14.36
C ASN A 121 24.48 -8.53 -13.91
N LEU A 122 24.67 -9.09 -12.71
CA LEU A 122 26.01 -9.46 -12.23
C LEU A 122 26.68 -10.51 -13.13
N VAL A 123 25.91 -11.47 -13.64
CA VAL A 123 26.43 -12.44 -14.62
C VAL A 123 26.82 -11.72 -15.91
N ILE A 124 25.98 -10.84 -16.44
CA ILE A 124 26.27 -10.08 -17.67
C ILE A 124 27.55 -9.24 -17.52
N GLU A 125 27.69 -8.50 -16.42
CA GLU A 125 28.88 -7.69 -16.12
C GLU A 125 30.15 -8.52 -16.02
N LYS A 126 30.04 -9.78 -15.57
CA LYS A 126 31.18 -10.70 -15.44
C LYS A 126 31.53 -11.40 -16.75
N THR A 127 30.55 -11.66 -17.63
CA THR A 127 30.75 -12.52 -18.81
C THR A 127 30.93 -11.76 -20.12
N PHE A 128 30.33 -10.57 -20.26
CA PHE A 128 30.49 -9.75 -21.46
C PHE A 128 31.69 -8.82 -21.35
N ASP A 129 32.35 -8.57 -22.48
CA ASP A 129 33.30 -7.47 -22.58
C ASP A 129 32.58 -6.13 -22.39
N MET A 130 33.29 -5.17 -21.78
CA MET A 130 32.70 -3.88 -21.37
C MET A 130 32.05 -3.08 -22.52
N ASN A 131 32.47 -3.30 -23.76
CA ASN A 131 31.93 -2.65 -24.97
C ASN A 131 30.90 -3.49 -25.73
N GLN A 132 30.61 -4.71 -25.29
CA GLN A 132 29.70 -5.66 -25.94
C GLN A 132 28.54 -6.08 -25.02
N ALA A 133 28.50 -5.59 -23.78
CA ALA A 133 27.44 -5.88 -22.83
C ALA A 133 26.08 -5.35 -23.32
N PRO A 134 25.00 -6.16 -23.25
CA PRO A 134 23.67 -5.75 -23.69
C PRO A 134 23.07 -4.68 -22.78
N GLY A 135 22.27 -3.80 -23.37
CA GLY A 135 21.47 -2.84 -22.62
C GLY A 135 20.15 -3.46 -22.14
N ILE A 136 20.15 -4.17 -21.01
CA ILE A 136 18.91 -4.70 -20.41
C ILE A 136 18.39 -3.78 -19.30
N ARG A 137 17.22 -3.19 -19.50
CA ARG A 137 16.64 -2.21 -18.56
C ARG A 137 15.13 -2.33 -18.44
N GLU A 138 14.45 -2.80 -19.48
CA GLU A 138 12.99 -2.79 -19.56
C GLU A 138 12.36 -3.72 -18.53
N ILE A 139 13.01 -4.85 -18.19
CA ILE A 139 12.56 -5.72 -17.09
C ILE A 139 12.61 -4.96 -15.77
N SER A 140 13.72 -4.32 -15.42
CA SER A 140 13.85 -3.57 -14.16
C SER A 140 12.78 -2.49 -14.04
N VAL A 141 12.62 -1.68 -15.09
CA VAL A 141 11.61 -0.61 -15.11
C VAL A 141 10.20 -1.20 -14.96
N SER A 142 9.91 -2.32 -15.62
CA SER A 142 8.60 -2.97 -15.53
C SER A 142 8.32 -3.54 -14.14
N LEU A 143 9.34 -4.15 -13.51
CA LEU A 143 9.24 -4.64 -12.13
C LEU A 143 9.02 -3.48 -11.14
N ASP A 144 9.75 -2.37 -11.29
CA ASP A 144 9.59 -1.18 -10.43
C ASP A 144 8.19 -0.57 -10.53
N LEU A 145 7.64 -0.47 -11.75
CA LEU A 145 6.28 0.03 -11.99
C LEU A 145 5.22 -0.85 -11.33
N ILE A 146 5.35 -2.18 -11.48
CA ILE A 146 4.43 -3.13 -10.88
C ILE A 146 4.57 -3.15 -9.36
N LYS A 147 5.79 -3.10 -8.83
CA LYS A 147 6.06 -3.02 -7.39
C LYS A 147 5.38 -1.79 -6.80
N MET A 148 5.58 -0.62 -7.40
CA MET A 148 4.97 0.63 -6.95
C MET A 148 3.44 0.55 -6.93
N GLN A 149 2.82 -0.05 -7.95
CA GLN A 149 1.37 -0.17 -8.01
C GLN A 149 0.85 -1.22 -7.02
N THR A 150 1.55 -2.34 -6.87
CA THR A 150 1.23 -3.40 -5.91
C THR A 150 1.32 -2.88 -4.47
N ASP A 151 2.34 -2.11 -4.13
CA ASP A 151 2.49 -1.49 -2.80
C ASP A 151 1.33 -0.58 -2.44
N LYS A 152 0.87 0.24 -3.39
CA LYS A 152 -0.29 1.11 -3.18
C LYS A 152 -1.56 0.31 -2.92
N LEU A 153 -1.78 -0.76 -3.68
CA LEU A 153 -2.95 -1.63 -3.52
C LEU A 153 -2.88 -2.43 -2.22
N LEU A 154 -1.70 -2.94 -1.86
CA LEU A 154 -1.48 -3.68 -0.62
C LEU A 154 -1.71 -2.79 0.61
N GLU A 155 -1.21 -1.54 0.59
CA GLU A 155 -1.46 -0.59 1.68
C GLU A 155 -2.95 -0.27 1.81
N GLN A 156 -3.65 -0.07 0.70
CA GLN A 156 -5.11 0.09 0.71
C GLN A 156 -5.80 -1.15 1.32
N LYS A 157 -5.39 -2.35 0.91
CA LYS A 157 -5.98 -3.60 1.40
C LYS A 157 -5.66 -3.90 2.86
N ARG A 158 -4.52 -3.46 3.38
CA ARG A 158 -4.19 -3.54 4.81
C ARG A 158 -5.10 -2.66 5.67
N LEU A 159 -5.62 -1.57 5.12
CA LEU A 159 -6.60 -0.72 5.80
C LEU A 159 -8.00 -1.33 5.75
N GLU A 160 -8.37 -2.00 4.65
CA GLU A 160 -9.67 -2.66 4.47
C GLU A 160 -9.76 -4.02 5.22
N GLU A 161 -8.68 -4.79 5.24
CA GLU A 161 -8.55 -6.13 5.81
C GLU A 161 -7.39 -6.15 6.85
N PRO A 162 -7.61 -5.66 8.09
CA PRO A 162 -6.61 -5.72 9.14
C PRO A 162 -6.31 -7.18 9.54
N ASP A 163 -5.07 -7.45 9.97
CA ASP A 163 -4.69 -8.81 10.40
C ASP A 163 -5.57 -9.31 11.53
N PRO A 164 -5.94 -10.61 11.55
CA PRO A 164 -6.51 -11.22 12.74
C PRO A 164 -5.51 -11.07 13.89
N GLU A 165 -5.97 -10.55 15.02
CA GLU A 165 -5.20 -10.59 16.27
C GLU A 165 -4.87 -12.06 16.56
N ILE A 166 -3.57 -12.40 16.59
CA ILE A 166 -3.12 -13.73 16.98
C ILE A 166 -3.33 -13.81 18.50
N GLU A 167 -4.43 -14.44 18.92
CA GLU A 167 -4.53 -15.01 20.27
C GLU A 167 -3.56 -16.19 20.31
N GLU A 168 -2.36 -15.98 20.85
CA GLU A 168 -1.41 -17.07 21.11
C GLU A 168 -1.99 -17.97 22.21
N ASP A 169 -2.53 -19.13 21.80
CA ASP A 169 -2.78 -20.27 22.68
C ASP A 169 -1.43 -20.75 23.27
N GLU A 170 -1.22 -20.48 24.55
CA GLU A 170 -0.14 -21.08 25.34
C GLU A 170 -0.45 -22.58 25.57
N GLU A 171 0.00 -23.45 24.66
CA GLU A 171 0.21 -24.87 24.99
C GLU A 171 1.68 -25.20 25.25
N ALA A 172 1.86 -25.87 26.38
CA ALA A 172 3.09 -26.14 27.08
C ALA A 172 4.05 -27.09 26.37
N SER A 173 5.35 -26.88 26.62
CA SER A 173 6.32 -27.96 26.66
C SER A 173 7.26 -27.77 27.85
N GLU A 174 6.97 -28.51 28.92
CA GLU A 174 7.90 -28.77 30.02
C GLU A 174 8.96 -29.81 29.61
N GLU A 175 10.22 -29.55 29.93
CA GLU A 175 11.27 -30.44 30.48
C GLU A 175 12.64 -29.79 30.24
N SER A 176 13.66 -29.81 31.09
CA SER A 176 13.89 -30.36 32.44
C SER A 176 15.24 -29.76 32.92
N GLY A 177 15.47 -29.60 34.23
CA GLY A 177 16.82 -29.30 34.74
C GLY A 177 16.92 -28.44 36.01
N THR A 178 16.62 -29.06 37.15
CA THR A 178 16.85 -28.59 38.53
C THR A 178 18.28 -28.08 38.83
N SER A 179 18.41 -26.96 39.58
CA SER A 179 18.91 -26.92 40.98
C SER A 179 19.35 -25.51 41.42
N GLY A 180 18.81 -25.03 42.55
CA GLY A 180 19.47 -24.06 43.44
C GLY A 180 18.76 -22.72 43.68
N ALA A 181 18.04 -22.62 44.80
CA ALA A 181 17.59 -21.37 45.43
C ALA A 181 18.44 -21.08 46.70
N PRO A 182 18.30 -19.94 47.41
CA PRO A 182 17.48 -18.74 47.15
C PRO A 182 18.21 -17.37 47.35
N GLY A 183 17.59 -16.30 46.83
CA GLY A 183 17.44 -15.04 47.58
C GLY A 183 18.44 -13.90 47.32
N GLY A 184 18.08 -13.00 46.42
CA GLY A 184 18.73 -11.70 46.25
C GLY A 184 18.16 -10.94 45.05
N GLY A 185 16.90 -10.52 45.18
CA GLY A 185 16.07 -10.03 44.08
C GLY A 185 16.63 -8.83 43.31
N THR A 186 17.21 -9.12 42.14
CA THR A 186 17.21 -8.18 41.02
C THR A 186 15.84 -8.28 40.37
N ARG A 187 15.10 -7.17 40.42
CA ARG A 187 13.72 -7.07 39.91
C ARG A 187 13.69 -7.53 38.46
N SER A 188 13.21 -8.75 38.22
CA SER A 188 12.48 -9.04 37.00
C SER A 188 11.33 -8.03 36.96
N ALA A 189 11.46 -6.99 36.13
CA ALA A 189 10.33 -6.17 35.74
C ALA A 189 9.47 -7.00 34.78
N SER A 190 8.98 -8.14 35.27
CA SER A 190 7.98 -8.94 34.58
C SER A 190 6.66 -8.22 34.70
N GLY A 191 6.14 -7.84 33.54
CA GLY A 191 4.76 -8.18 33.22
C GLY A 191 3.75 -7.04 33.27
N SER A 192 3.72 -6.21 34.32
CA SER A 192 2.58 -5.29 34.46
C SER A 192 2.83 -3.92 33.81
N ILE A 193 1.96 -3.57 32.86
CA ILE A 193 1.81 -2.21 32.34
C ILE A 193 1.04 -1.41 33.40
N ASN A 194 1.67 -0.39 33.99
CA ASN A 194 1.12 0.32 35.15
C ASN A 194 0.32 1.57 34.76
N ASP A 195 0.67 2.20 33.64
CA ASP A 195 -0.06 3.36 33.13
C ASP A 195 0.02 3.45 31.60
N ARG A 196 -0.84 4.29 31.01
CA ARG A 196 -0.92 4.51 29.55
C ARG A 196 0.42 4.96 28.95
N LYS A 197 1.20 5.74 29.70
CA LYS A 197 2.47 6.29 29.22
C LYS A 197 3.55 5.21 29.17
N ASP A 198 3.59 4.30 30.14
CA ASP A 198 4.43 3.10 30.16
C ASP A 198 4.06 2.17 29.00
N ALA A 199 2.76 1.96 28.75
CA ALA A 199 2.27 1.17 27.61
C ALA A 199 2.80 1.70 26.27
N LEU A 200 2.62 3.00 26.00
CA LEU A 200 3.07 3.64 24.75
C LEU A 200 4.60 3.66 24.62
N LYS A 201 5.32 3.78 25.73
CA LYS A 201 6.79 3.71 25.74
C LYS A 201 7.29 2.32 25.37
N ARG A 202 6.65 1.25 25.86
CA ARG A 202 6.97 -0.14 25.51
C ARG A 202 6.64 -0.44 24.05
N LEU A 203 5.49 0.02 23.56
CA LEU A 203 5.17 -0.04 22.13
C LEU A 203 6.25 0.67 21.28
N SER A 204 6.74 1.84 21.69
CA SER A 204 7.82 2.53 20.98
C SER A 204 9.14 1.73 20.95
N GLN A 205 9.44 1.00 22.04
CA GLN A 205 10.61 0.11 22.11
C GLN A 205 10.46 -1.10 21.20
N LEU A 206 9.26 -1.70 21.16
CA LEU A 206 8.94 -2.81 20.25
C LEU A 206 9.02 -2.37 18.78
N ALA A 207 8.46 -1.20 18.43
CA ALA A 207 8.58 -0.64 17.08
C ALA A 207 10.04 -0.46 16.65
N SER A 208 10.89 0.02 17.57
CA SER A 208 12.32 0.20 17.32
C SER A 208 13.07 -1.13 17.17
N PHE A 209 12.66 -2.16 17.92
CA PHE A 209 13.19 -3.51 17.79
C PHE A 209 12.84 -4.12 16.43
N PHE A 210 11.56 -4.16 16.07
CA PHE A 210 11.09 -4.71 14.79
C PHE A 210 11.69 -3.95 13.60
N LYS A 211 11.82 -2.63 13.66
CA LYS A 211 12.47 -1.86 12.60
C LYS A 211 13.94 -2.23 12.39
N LYS A 212 14.62 -2.74 13.42
CA LYS A 212 16.03 -3.15 13.36
C LYS A 212 16.19 -4.61 12.93
N THR A 213 15.33 -5.50 13.39
CA THR A 213 15.39 -6.94 13.07
C THR A 213 14.72 -7.27 11.75
N GLU A 214 13.65 -6.56 11.42
CA GLU A 214 12.84 -6.75 10.22
C GLU A 214 12.45 -5.37 9.62
N PRO A 215 13.38 -4.70 8.91
CA PRO A 215 13.18 -3.33 8.43
C PRO A 215 11.96 -3.14 7.51
N HIS A 216 11.51 -4.22 6.86
CA HIS A 216 10.36 -4.26 5.97
C HIS A 216 9.11 -4.87 6.63
N SER A 217 9.15 -5.17 7.92
CA SER A 217 8.01 -5.72 8.65
C SER A 217 6.95 -4.65 8.88
N PRO A 218 5.70 -4.87 8.43
CA PRO A 218 4.60 -3.95 8.65
C PRO A 218 4.30 -3.76 10.14
N VAL A 219 4.69 -4.72 11.00
CA VAL A 219 4.54 -4.66 12.46
C VAL A 219 5.24 -3.42 13.03
N SER A 220 6.46 -3.13 12.58
CA SER A 220 7.19 -1.94 13.03
C SER A 220 6.48 -0.64 12.68
N TYR A 221 5.81 -0.58 11.52
CA TYR A 221 5.06 0.58 11.04
C TYR A 221 3.73 0.74 11.80
N LEU A 222 2.99 -0.35 12.00
CA LEU A 222 1.72 -0.37 12.72
C LEU A 222 1.90 0.02 14.19
N ILE A 223 2.93 -0.50 14.87
CA ILE A 223 3.22 -0.13 16.25
C ILE A 223 3.59 1.37 16.33
N ASN A 224 4.38 1.89 15.39
CA ASN A 224 4.68 3.33 15.33
C ASN A 224 3.41 4.18 15.13
N ARG A 225 2.47 3.71 14.29
CA ARG A 225 1.20 4.39 14.05
C ARG A 225 0.29 4.35 15.28
N ALA A 226 0.21 3.22 15.97
CA ALA A 226 -0.52 3.07 17.23
C ALA A 226 0.05 3.99 18.33
N VAL A 227 1.38 4.12 18.41
CA VAL A 227 2.04 5.07 19.32
C VAL A 227 1.69 6.51 18.95
N LYS A 228 1.69 6.87 17.66
CA LYS A 228 1.31 8.22 17.18
C LYS A 228 -0.12 8.55 17.60
N TRP A 229 -1.08 7.68 17.29
CA TRP A 229 -2.49 7.85 17.64
C TRP A 229 -2.73 7.86 19.15
N GLY A 230 -2.04 6.99 19.89
CA GLY A 230 -2.13 6.92 21.34
C GLY A 230 -1.65 8.19 22.06
N ASN A 231 -0.86 9.04 21.39
CA ASN A 231 -0.40 10.33 21.91
C ASN A 231 -1.23 11.53 21.40
N MET A 232 -2.20 11.32 20.50
CA MET A 232 -3.03 12.39 19.96
C MET A 232 -4.31 12.61 20.77
N PRO A 233 -4.77 13.87 20.88
CA PRO A 233 -6.16 14.15 21.26
C PRO A 233 -7.13 13.56 20.24
N LEU A 234 -8.29 13.08 20.72
CA LEU A 234 -9.30 12.41 19.90
C LEU A 234 -9.70 13.22 18.66
N ASN A 235 -9.87 14.53 18.79
CA ASN A 235 -10.26 15.41 17.68
C ASN A 235 -9.20 15.44 16.57
N SER A 236 -7.92 15.51 16.95
CA SER A 236 -6.80 15.48 16.00
C SER A 236 -6.63 14.11 15.36
N TRP A 237 -6.98 13.04 16.08
CA TRP A 237 -6.99 11.69 15.52
C TRP A 237 -8.12 11.51 14.49
N LEU A 238 -9.34 11.98 14.80
CA LEU A 238 -10.48 11.90 13.88
C LEU A 238 -10.19 12.60 12.55
N GLU A 239 -9.53 13.76 12.60
CA GLU A 239 -9.09 14.51 11.40
C GLU A 239 -7.99 13.78 10.58
N ASP A 240 -7.10 13.04 11.24
CA ASP A 240 -6.03 12.27 10.58
C ASP A 240 -6.57 10.97 9.93
N VAL A 241 -7.66 10.42 10.46
CA VAL A 241 -8.25 9.14 10.01
C VAL A 241 -9.37 9.32 9.00
N ILE A 242 -10.24 10.32 9.18
CA ILE A 242 -11.40 10.54 8.34
C ILE A 242 -11.09 11.68 7.37
N LYS A 243 -10.90 11.35 6.09
CA LYS A 243 -10.55 12.32 5.05
C LYS A 243 -11.76 13.02 4.43
N ASP A 244 -12.95 12.44 4.59
CA ASP A 244 -14.19 13.01 4.11
C ASP A 244 -14.74 14.03 5.12
N ALA A 245 -14.83 15.28 4.68
CA ALA A 245 -15.29 16.38 5.54
C ALA A 245 -16.75 16.22 5.96
N GLY A 246 -17.62 15.63 5.12
CA GLY A 246 -19.03 15.42 5.44
C GLY A 246 -19.24 14.36 6.54
N THR A 247 -18.53 13.25 6.45
CA THR A 247 -18.55 12.17 7.45
C THR A 247 -17.97 12.63 8.80
N LEU A 248 -16.93 13.47 8.77
CA LEU A 248 -16.40 14.12 9.97
C LEU A 248 -17.41 15.01 10.66
N GLU A 249 -18.13 15.85 9.90
CA GLU A 249 -19.14 16.77 10.42
C GLU A 249 -20.29 16.00 11.10
N MET A 250 -20.81 14.96 10.44
CA MET A 250 -21.88 14.10 10.97
C MET A 250 -21.46 13.37 12.25
N LEU A 251 -20.21 12.89 12.33
CA LEU A 251 -19.67 12.25 13.54
C LEU A 251 -19.49 13.26 14.68
N ARG A 252 -19.07 14.49 14.38
CA ARG A 252 -18.96 15.57 15.38
C ARG A 252 -20.30 15.95 15.98
N GLU A 253 -21.35 16.00 15.14
CA GLU A 253 -22.73 16.22 15.60
C GLU A 253 -23.23 15.05 16.46
N THR A 254 -23.01 13.81 16.01
CA THR A 254 -23.46 12.60 16.71
C THR A 254 -22.78 12.40 18.07
N LEU A 255 -21.50 12.74 18.16
CA LEU A 255 -20.70 12.62 19.39
C LEU A 255 -20.75 13.88 20.27
N GLY A 256 -21.49 14.92 19.86
CA GLY A 256 -21.76 16.10 20.67
C GLY A 256 -20.59 17.07 20.84
N PHE A 257 -19.61 17.05 19.93
CA PHE A 257 -18.43 17.93 20.02
C PHE A 257 -18.72 19.41 19.69
N ASN A 258 -19.91 19.72 19.15
CA ASN A 258 -20.35 21.08 18.81
C ASN A 258 -21.43 21.62 19.76
N THR A 259 -21.37 21.31 21.06
CA THR A 259 -22.16 22.01 22.07
C THR A 259 -21.26 22.75 23.05
N GLU A 260 -20.65 23.84 22.57
CA GLU A 260 -20.46 24.98 23.45
C GLU A 260 -21.74 25.81 23.45
N ILE A 261 -22.28 25.94 24.66
CA ILE A 261 -23.53 26.55 25.08
C ILE A 261 -23.59 28.00 24.58
N SER A 262 -24.62 28.33 23.81
CA SER A 262 -25.16 29.69 23.76
C SER A 262 -26.48 29.72 24.51
N GLY A 263 -26.54 30.45 25.62
CA GLY A 263 -27.79 30.78 26.31
C GLY A 263 -27.71 30.82 27.82
N GLU A 264 -27.19 31.91 28.39
CA GLU A 264 -27.59 32.33 29.72
C GLU A 264 -28.69 33.40 29.57
N PHE A 265 -29.89 33.03 30.01
CA PHE A 265 -31.04 33.91 30.18
C PHE A 265 -30.74 34.95 31.27
N GLY A 266 -31.00 36.22 30.97
CA GLY A 266 -31.08 37.31 31.94
C GLY A 266 -32.21 38.26 31.57
N GLU A 267 -33.44 37.81 31.81
CA GLU A 267 -34.66 38.64 31.74
C GLU A 267 -34.59 39.72 32.83
N SER A 268 -34.67 40.99 32.43
CA SER A 268 -35.08 42.10 33.29
C SER A 268 -35.94 43.04 32.47
N SER A 269 -37.23 42.98 32.74
CA SER A 269 -38.28 43.89 32.33
C SER A 269 -38.01 45.34 32.69
N GLU A 270 -38.21 46.29 31.77
CA GLU A 270 -38.87 47.55 32.11
C GLU A 270 -39.56 48.17 30.87
N THR A 271 -40.90 48.11 30.90
CA THR A 271 -41.81 48.88 30.06
C THR A 271 -41.70 50.37 30.35
N GLN A 272 -41.58 51.22 29.33
CA GLN A 272 -42.23 52.53 29.36
C GLN A 272 -42.61 53.01 27.94
N TYR A 273 -43.93 53.15 27.78
CA TYR A 273 -44.62 53.96 26.78
C TYR A 273 -44.11 55.41 26.80
N THR A 274 -44.02 56.04 25.62
CA THR A 274 -44.79 57.27 25.33
C THR A 274 -44.93 57.48 23.83
N GLU A 275 -46.18 57.73 23.45
CA GLU A 275 -46.67 58.23 22.18
C GLU A 275 -45.99 59.55 21.75
N GLY A 276 -46.02 59.84 20.45
CA GLY A 276 -45.65 61.15 19.92
C GLY A 276 -46.81 62.15 20.00
N ASP A 277 -46.46 63.44 20.05
CA ASP A 277 -47.16 64.51 19.31
C ASP A 277 -46.28 65.77 19.27
N GLY A 278 -46.51 66.62 18.27
CA GLY A 278 -45.66 67.72 17.86
C GLY A 278 -45.76 69.02 18.66
N GLY A 279 -44.85 69.92 18.27
CA GLY A 279 -44.75 71.33 18.60
C GLY A 279 -43.71 71.97 17.68
#